data_AF-A0A2M7BVX2-F1
#
_entry.id   AF-A0A2M7BVX2-F1
#
_cell.length_a   1.000
_cell.length_b   1.000
_cell.length_c   1.000
_cell.angle_alpha   90.00
_cell.angle_beta   90.00
_cell.angle_gamma   90.00
#
_symmetry.space_group_name_H-M   'P 1'
#
loop_
_entity.id
_entity.type
_entity.pdbx_description
1 polymer ?
#
loop_
_entity_poly.entity_id
_entity_poly.type
_entity_poly.pdbx_seq_one_letter_code
_entity_poly.pdbx_strand_id
1 'polypeptide(L)' 'MNIDFWSALSGFIGTVMLFFFGLPPRLNPEGHINLILEQSNNEEKEKYKMYDKLSYFALGLIASSFLLQIIKILFNVK' A
#
# COMPACT_ATOMS: atom_id res chain seq x y z
N MET A 1 -16.14 12.70 18.62
CA MET A 1 -15.54 12.26 17.33
C MET A 1 -16.32 11.03 16.88
N ASN A 2 -17.24 11.17 15.92
CA ASN A 2 -18.05 10.04 15.44
C ASN A 2 -17.23 9.28 14.38
N ILE A 3 -16.36 8.37 14.84
CA ILE A 3 -15.49 7.58 13.97
C ILE A 3 -16.39 6.67 13.13
N ASP A 4 -16.33 6.84 11.81
CA ASP A 4 -17.05 5.96 10.91
C ASP A 4 -16.39 4.58 10.91
N PHE A 5 -17.12 3.56 11.35
CA PHE A 5 -16.62 2.19 11.45
C PHE A 5 -16.03 1.71 10.12
N TRP A 6 -16.63 2.08 8.99
CA TRP A 6 -16.16 1.68 7.66
C TRP A 6 -14.86 2.37 7.26
N SER A 7 -14.71 3.64 7.61
CA SER A 7 -13.44 4.35 7.40
C SER A 7 -12.34 3.76 8.29
N ALA A 8 -12.63 3.51 9.57
CA ALA A 8 -11.66 2.92 10.48
C ALA A 8 -11.23 1.52 10.02
N LEU A 9 -12.19 0.69 9.60
CA LEU A 9 -11.93 -0.66 9.12
C LEU A 9 -11.09 -0.66 7.84
N SER A 10 -11.42 0.19 6.86
CA SER A 10 -10.64 0.30 5.61
C SER A 10 -9.22 0.83 5.85
N GLY A 11 -9.06 1.81 6.74
CA GLY A 11 -7.74 2.32 7.14
C GLY A 11 -6.91 1.27 7.87
N PHE A 12 -7.53 0.49 8.76
CA PHE A 12 -6.88 -0.61 9.45
C PHE A 12 -6.42 -1.71 8.49
N ILE A 13 -7.32 -2.19 7.61
CA ILE A 13 -6.99 -3.21 6.60
C ILE A 13 -5.87 -2.70 5.69
N GLY A 14 -5.97 -1.46 5.20
CA GLY A 14 -4.92 -0.85 4.37
C GLY A 14 -3.57 -0.77 5.10
N THR A 15 -3.57 -0.42 6.38
CA THR A 15 -2.34 -0.37 7.19
C THR A 15 -1.72 -1.75 7.39
N VAL A 16 -2.54 -2.77 7.69
CA VAL A 16 -2.09 -4.16 7.82
C VAL A 16 -1.52 -4.65 6.49
N MET A 17 -2.21 -4.41 5.37
CA MET A 17 -1.70 -4.79 4.05
C MET A 17 -0.37 -4.09 3.74
N LEU A 18 -0.23 -2.80 4.05
CA LEU A 18 1.01 -2.07 3.81
C LEU A 18 2.15 -2.58 4.70
N PHE A 19 1.87 -2.98 5.94
CA PHE A 19 2.85 -3.59 6.84
C PHE A 19 3.38 -4.93 6.32
N PHE A 20 2.50 -5.80 5.80
CA PHE A 20 2.90 -7.12 5.30
C PHE A 20 3.47 -7.08 3.88
N PHE A 21 2.92 -6.26 3.00
CA PHE A 21 3.33 -6.23 1.59
C PHE A 21 4.35 -5.14 1.28
N GLY A 22 4.49 -4.14 2.17
CA GLY A 22 5.51 -3.09 2.11
C GLY A 22 5.38 -2.19 0.90
N LEU A 23 5.75 -0.91 1.02
CA LEU A 23 6.15 -0.18 -0.18
C LEU A 23 7.40 -0.88 -0.71
N PRO A 24 7.41 -1.39 -1.95
CA PRO A 24 8.62 -1.96 -2.49
C PRO A 24 9.71 -0.89 -2.39
N PRO A 25 10.91 -1.24 -1.89
CA PRO A 25 12.02 -0.30 -1.93
C PRO A 25 12.12 0.22 -3.36
N ARG A 26 12.42 1.52 -3.53
CA ARG A 26 12.66 2.12 -4.85
C ARG A 26 13.82 1.37 -5.50
N LEU A 27 13.53 0.23 -6.12
CA LEU A 27 14.48 -0.54 -6.88
C LEU A 27 14.89 0.38 -8.01
N ASN A 28 16.20 0.62 -8.08
CA ASN A 28 16.78 1.41 -9.14
C ASN A 28 16.26 0.85 -10.46
N PRO A 29 15.56 1.64 -11.30
CA PRO A 29 15.01 1.17 -12.58
C PRO A 29 16.09 0.61 -13.52
N GLU A 30 17.37 0.84 -13.22
CA GLU A 30 18.54 0.32 -13.93
C GLU A 30 19.05 -1.05 -13.42
N GLY A 31 18.52 -1.59 -12.31
CA GLY A 31 18.76 -2.99 -11.92
C GLY A 31 20.17 -3.34 -11.44
N HIS A 32 21.00 -2.36 -11.06
CA HIS A 32 22.34 -2.65 -10.56
C HIS A 32 22.33 -3.27 -9.16
N ILE A 33 22.39 -4.60 -9.11
CA ILE A 33 22.69 -5.38 -7.90
C ILE A 33 24.16 -5.79 -8.01
N ASN A 34 25.06 -4.91 -7.56
CA ASN A 34 26.46 -5.25 -7.42
C ASN A 34 26.59 -6.11 -6.15
N LEU A 35 26.41 -7.42 -6.25
CA LEU A 35 27.12 -8.45 -5.46
C LEU A 35 26.43 -9.82 -5.66
N ILE A 36 27.12 -10.65 -6.45
CA ILE A 36 27.19 -12.12 -6.36
C ILE A 36 26.02 -12.88 -7.01
N LEU A 37 26.28 -13.29 -8.27
CA LEU A 37 25.59 -14.28 -9.11
C LEU A 37 24.35 -13.76 -9.88
N GLU A 38 24.58 -13.47 -11.17
CA GLU A 38 23.63 -13.09 -12.22
C GLU A 38 22.59 -14.20 -12.54
N GLN A 39 21.87 -14.69 -11.54
CA GLN A 39 20.72 -15.57 -11.76
C GLN A 39 19.44 -14.81 -11.42
N SER A 40 18.81 -14.25 -12.46
CA SER A 40 17.44 -13.72 -12.39
C SER A 40 16.48 -14.86 -12.07
N ASN A 41 16.08 -15.00 -10.81
CA ASN A 41 15.02 -15.92 -10.43
C ASN A 41 13.66 -15.34 -10.87
N ASN A 42 13.07 -15.92 -11.91
CA ASN A 42 11.77 -15.49 -12.44
C ASN A 42 10.65 -15.57 -11.38
N GLU A 43 10.73 -16.50 -10.44
CA GLU A 43 9.74 -16.63 -9.37
C GLU A 43 9.79 -15.46 -8.38
N GLU A 44 10.98 -14.96 -8.04
CA GLU A 44 11.12 -13.78 -7.17
C GLU A 44 10.63 -12.52 -7.87
N LYS A 45 10.87 -12.41 -9.18
CA LYS A 45 10.40 -11.28 -10.00
C LYS A 45 8.87 -11.22 -10.06
N GLU A 46 8.19 -12.35 -10.14
CA GLU A 46 6.73 -12.41 -10.10
C GLU A 46 6.16 -12.08 -8.71
N LYS A 47 6.77 -12.62 -7.65
CA LYS A 47 6.42 -12.27 -6.26
C LYS A 47 6.55 -10.78 -6.02
N TYR A 48 7.63 -10.16 -6.48
CA TYR A 48 7.83 -8.72 -6.37
C TYR A 48 6.71 -7.93 -7.07
N LYS A 49 6.36 -8.27 -8.32
CA LYS A 49 5.28 -7.58 -9.05
C LYS A 49 3.92 -7.69 -8.35
N MET A 50 3.64 -8.84 -7.74
CA MET A 50 2.41 -9.03 -6.97
C MET A 50 2.41 -8.16 -5.72
N TYR A 51 3.52 -8.11 -4.99
CA TYR A 51 3.64 -7.34 -3.75
C TYR A 51 3.61 -5.83 -4.05
N ASP A 52 4.23 -5.40 -5.14
CA ASP A 52 4.16 -4.03 -5.66
C ASP A 52 2.71 -3.59 -5.89
N LYS A 53 1.91 -4.38 -6.62
CA LYS A 53 0.48 -4.09 -6.82
C LYS A 53 -0.31 -4.05 -5.51
N LEU A 54 -0.07 -5.01 -4.61
CA LEU A 54 -0.75 -5.06 -3.31
C LEU A 54 -0.38 -3.86 -2.43
N SER A 55 0.85 -3.36 -2.52
CA SER A 55 1.29 -2.17 -1.79
C SER A 55 0.55 -0.90 -2.23
N TYR A 56 0.38 -0.71 -3.54
CA TYR A 56 -0.39 0.41 -4.08
C TYR A 56 -1.87 0.28 -3.76
N PHE A 57 -2.41 -0.93 -3.76
CA PHE A 57 -3.78 -1.17 -3.33
C PHE A 57 -3.99 -0.82 -1.85
N ALA A 58 -3.05 -1.22 -0.99
CA ALA A 58 -3.06 -0.87 0.44
C ALA A 58 -3.01 0.65 0.66
N LEU A 59 -2.13 1.35 -0.08
CA LEU A 59 -2.09 2.83 -0.07
C LEU A 59 -3.41 3.45 -0.52
N GLY A 60 -4.05 2.89 -1.55
CA GLY A 60 -5.37 3.32 -2.01
C GLY A 60 -6.45 3.17 -0.94
N LEU A 61 -6.44 2.07 -0.17
CA LEU A 61 -7.36 1.85 0.95
C LEU A 61 -7.15 2.88 2.07
N ILE A 62 -5.90 3.15 2.45
CA ILE A 62 -5.56 4.15 3.46
C ILE A 62 -6.02 5.54 3.00
N ALA A 63 -5.69 5.92 1.76
CA ALA A 63 -6.10 7.21 1.20
C ALA A 63 -7.63 7.37 1.16
N SER A 64 -8.35 6.31 0.74
CA SER A 64 -9.81 6.29 0.71
C SER A 64 -10.42 6.41 2.11
N SER A 65 -9.82 5.76 3.11
CA SER A 65 -10.23 5.90 4.52
C SER A 65 -10.20 7.35 4.97
N PHE A 66 -9.10 8.07 4.70
CA PHE A 66 -8.98 9.49 5.02
C PHE A 66 -9.95 10.37 4.24
N LEU A 67 -10.13 10.11 2.94
CA LEU A 67 -11.11 10.84 2.13
C LEU A 67 -12.53 10.73 2.68
N LEU A 68 -12.95 9.52 3.08
CA LEU A 68 -14.27 9.31 3.69
C LEU A 68 -14.42 10.10 5.00
N GLN A 69 -13.36 10.19 5.82
CA GLN A 69 -13.40 11.01 7.04
C GLN A 69 -13.56 12.50 6.72
N ILE A 70 -12.79 13.00 5.74
CA ILE A 70 -12.86 14.41 5.33
C ILE A 70 -14.25 14.73 4.80
N ILE A 71 -14.81 13.89 3.93
CA ILE A 71 -16.17 14.05 3.40
C ILE A 71 -17.18 14.13 4.56
N LYS A 72 -17.12 13.19 5.51
CA LYS A 72 -18.03 13.19 6.66
C LYS A 72 -17.89 14.45 7.52
N ILE A 73 -16.68 14.93 7.73
CA ILE A 73 -16.43 16.20 8.44
C ILE A 73 -17.08 17.36 7.67
N LEU A 74 -16.87 17.46 6.36
CA LEU A 74 -17.45 18.53 5.54
C LEU A 74 -18.99 18.52 5.53
N PHE A 75 -19.61 17.33 5.48
CA PHE A 75 -21.07 17.20 5.51
C PHE A 75 -21.67 17.45 6.90
N ASN A 76 -20.96 17.11 7.98
CA ASN A 76 -21.44 17.28 9.36
C ASN A 76 -21.17 18.69 9.93
N VAL A 77 -20.32 19.49 9.28
CA VAL A 77 -20.07 20.90 9.61
C VAL A 77 -21.10 21.83 8.97
N LYS A 78 -21.97 21.31 8.09
CA LYS A 78 -23.05 22.05 7.43
C LYS A 78 -24.38 21.86 8.16
#